data_AF-V8NS48-F1
#
_entry.id   AF-V8NS48-F1
#
_cell.length_a   1.000
_cell.length_b   1.000
_cell.length_c   1.000
_cell.angle_alpha   90.00
_cell.angle_beta   90.00
_cell.angle_gamma   90.00
#
_symmetry.space_group_name_H-M   'P 1'
#
loop_
_entity.id
_entity.type
_entity.pdbx_description
1 polymer ?
#
loop_
_entity_poly.entity_id
_entity_poly.type
_entity_poly.pdbx_seq_one_letter_code
_entity_poly.pdbx_strand_id
1 'polypeptide(L)'
;VSGLASIKCCLDEGLEPTCFERSESIGGLWRFMESPEEGRASIYRSVFTNSCKEMMCYMDFPFPENFPNYMHNSKLQEYIELYAKHFDLLKYIQFKKHSDFHVSGQWDVETQKDGKLESITFDAVMVCSGHHVYPSIPVDSFPGLEKFQGAFFHSREYKGPEKFRGKKVLVIGLGNSGSDIAVELSHTASQVCISSRSGSWIMSRVWDKGYPWDMLIITRFESFLKDALPTAISDWLYVRKMNRWFRHENYGLMPVNGFGQTDTLQTDYIAYMDELSSNIDVKPNIPLLFLTDPWLALKVFFGPCSPYQFRLTGPGKWDGARDAILTQWDRTLKVTRTRTVPNSQKCFSFSVLLKILVIPLLLAAIFIVLN
;
A
#
# COMPACT_ATOMS: atom_id res chain seq x y z
N VAL A 1 9.29 5.88 5.42
CA VAL A 1 8.99 4.43 5.27
C VAL A 1 10.19 3.69 4.70
N SER A 2 10.54 3.88 3.41
CA SER A 2 11.67 3.16 2.79
C SER A 2 12.99 3.34 3.53
N GLY A 3 13.39 4.58 3.85
CA GLY A 3 14.65 4.83 4.58
C GLY A 3 14.73 4.14 5.95
N LEU A 4 13.63 4.13 6.71
CA LEU A 4 13.57 3.43 8.01
C LEU A 4 13.66 1.90 7.85
N ALA A 5 13.07 1.35 6.78
CA ALA A 5 13.21 -0.06 6.46
C ALA A 5 14.68 -0.39 6.15
N SER A 6 15.33 0.43 5.33
CA SER A 6 16.74 0.29 4.96
C SER A 6 17.65 0.33 6.18
N ILE A 7 17.50 1.33 7.07
CA ILE A 7 18.31 1.42 8.30
C ILE A 7 18.13 0.14 9.13
N LYS A 8 16.89 -0.30 9.36
CA LYS A 8 16.64 -1.50 10.17
C LYS A 8 17.28 -2.73 9.53
N CYS A 9 17.09 -2.95 8.23
CA CYS A 9 17.66 -4.10 7.53
C CYS A 9 19.19 -4.07 7.52
N CYS A 10 19.83 -2.90 7.37
CA CYS A 10 21.28 -2.77 7.55
C CYS A 10 21.72 -3.25 8.93
N LEU A 11 21.01 -2.87 9.99
CA LEU A 11 21.33 -3.31 11.35
C LEU A 11 21.10 -4.80 11.58
N ASP A 12 20.06 -5.39 10.98
CA ASP A 12 19.81 -6.84 11.04
C ASP A 12 20.97 -7.64 10.45
N GLU A 13 21.61 -7.11 9.41
CA GLU A 13 22.75 -7.73 8.73
C GLU A 13 24.11 -7.25 9.27
N GLY A 14 24.14 -6.48 10.36
CA GLY A 14 25.38 -6.02 11.01
C GLY A 14 26.15 -4.92 10.25
N LEU A 15 25.48 -4.20 9.34
CA LEU A 15 26.03 -3.04 8.63
C LEU A 15 25.91 -1.75 9.46
N GLU A 16 26.63 -0.70 9.05
CA GLU A 16 26.69 0.60 9.73
C GLU A 16 25.95 1.69 8.93
N PRO A 17 24.62 1.81 9.06
CA PRO A 17 23.86 2.75 8.24
C PRO A 17 24.08 4.21 8.68
N THR A 18 24.24 5.09 7.71
CA THR A 18 24.02 6.54 7.90
C THR A 18 22.91 6.98 6.94
N CYS A 19 21.87 7.60 7.48
CA CYS A 19 20.73 8.09 6.71
C CYS A 19 20.73 9.61 6.67
N PHE A 20 20.61 10.17 5.46
CA PHE A 20 20.44 11.60 5.25
C PHE A 20 18.96 11.90 4.97
N GLU A 21 18.37 12.77 5.80
CA GLU A 21 17.00 13.24 5.63
C GLU A 21 17.03 14.76 5.43
N ARG A 22 16.46 15.22 4.32
CA ARG A 22 16.48 16.64 3.96
C ARG A 22 15.62 17.50 4.88
N SER A 23 14.56 16.93 5.44
CA SER A 23 13.68 17.61 6.38
C SER A 23 14.15 17.47 7.82
N GLU A 24 13.38 18.04 8.74
CA GLU A 24 13.67 18.01 10.18
C GLU A 24 13.07 16.81 10.93
N SER A 25 12.34 15.91 10.24
CA SER A 25 11.74 14.74 10.88
C SER A 25 11.54 13.59 9.90
N ILE A 26 11.33 12.40 10.45
CA ILE A 26 10.98 11.19 9.71
C ILE A 26 9.54 11.22 9.20
N GLY A 27 9.20 10.24 8.37
CA GLY A 27 7.83 10.02 7.87
C GLY A 27 7.65 10.36 6.40
N GLY A 28 8.40 11.34 5.89
CA GLY A 28 8.37 11.73 4.49
C GLY A 28 6.96 12.13 4.06
N LEU A 29 6.35 11.36 3.14
CA LEU A 29 4.99 11.56 2.61
C LEU A 29 3.91 11.59 3.69
N TRP A 30 4.05 10.79 4.76
CA TRP A 30 2.99 10.63 5.77
C TRP A 30 2.96 11.72 6.83
N ARG A 31 3.99 12.55 6.91
CA ARG A 31 4.01 13.75 7.74
C ARG A 31 3.33 14.88 6.98
N PHE A 32 2.05 15.12 7.27
CA PHE A 32 1.31 16.23 6.68
C PHE A 32 1.95 17.58 7.03
N MET A 33 2.07 18.44 6.03
CA MET A 33 2.54 19.83 6.15
C MET A 33 1.55 20.75 5.42
N GLU A 34 1.29 21.94 5.97
CA GLU A 34 0.40 22.93 5.36
C GLU A 34 0.90 23.42 4.00
N SER A 35 2.21 23.63 3.87
CA SER A 35 2.85 24.08 2.64
C SER A 35 3.65 22.93 2.02
N PRO A 36 3.54 22.69 0.70
CA PRO A 36 4.42 21.76 0.00
C PRO A 36 5.89 22.22 0.10
N GLU A 37 6.78 21.28 0.35
CA GLU A 37 8.23 21.53 0.36
C GLU A 37 8.86 20.98 -0.93
N GLU A 38 9.80 21.74 -1.51
CA GLU A 38 10.48 21.33 -2.74
C GLU A 38 11.24 20.01 -2.56
N GLY A 39 11.17 19.14 -3.57
CA GLY A 39 11.75 17.79 -3.52
C GLY A 39 11.26 16.90 -2.36
N ARG A 40 10.08 17.19 -1.79
CA ARG A 40 9.32 16.28 -0.92
C ARG A 40 7.91 16.05 -1.46
N ALA A 41 7.39 14.86 -1.17
CA ALA A 41 6.00 14.53 -1.45
C ALA A 41 5.07 15.38 -0.57
N SER A 42 3.88 15.68 -1.09
CA SER A 42 2.89 16.51 -0.42
C SER A 42 1.53 15.81 -0.43
N ILE A 43 0.91 15.72 0.75
CA ILE A 43 -0.43 15.16 0.95
C ILE A 43 -1.41 16.25 1.41
N TYR A 44 -2.70 15.98 1.23
CA TYR A 44 -3.80 16.81 1.76
C TYR A 44 -4.25 16.33 3.13
N ARG A 45 -4.92 17.21 3.88
CA ARG A 45 -5.19 17.00 5.31
C ARG A 45 -6.01 15.74 5.57
N SER A 46 -7.01 15.48 4.73
CA SER A 46 -8.00 14.42 4.89
C SER A 46 -7.53 13.04 4.40
N VAL A 47 -6.25 12.85 4.04
CA VAL A 47 -5.75 11.55 3.56
C VAL A 47 -5.91 10.47 4.63
N PHE A 48 -6.57 9.38 4.24
CA PHE A 48 -6.61 8.10 4.94
C PHE A 48 -5.91 7.01 4.12
N THR A 49 -5.30 6.04 4.79
CA THR A 49 -4.77 4.85 4.12
C THR A 49 -5.87 4.15 3.31
N ASN A 50 -5.50 3.67 2.12
CA ASN A 50 -6.35 2.83 1.27
C ASN A 50 -6.04 1.33 1.45
N SER A 51 -4.94 1.01 2.14
CA SER A 51 -4.63 -0.33 2.66
C SER A 51 -4.99 -0.46 4.14
N CYS A 52 -5.37 -1.68 4.52
CA CYS A 52 -5.70 -2.07 5.88
C CYS A 52 -4.45 -2.18 6.75
N LYS A 53 -4.57 -1.84 8.05
CA LYS A 53 -3.48 -1.94 9.04
C LYS A 53 -2.76 -3.29 9.01
N GLU A 54 -3.50 -4.40 8.94
CA GLU A 54 -2.94 -5.75 8.93
C GLU A 54 -2.17 -6.10 7.64
N MET A 55 -2.38 -5.31 6.58
CA MET A 55 -1.80 -5.52 5.25
C MET A 55 -0.66 -4.55 4.93
N MET A 56 -0.41 -3.54 5.78
CA MET A 56 0.53 -2.45 5.48
C MET A 56 1.55 -2.17 6.58
N CYS A 57 1.66 -3.04 7.59
CA CYS A 57 2.66 -2.91 8.64
C CYS A 57 4.04 -3.42 8.19
N TYR A 58 5.06 -3.13 8.99
CA TYR A 58 6.35 -3.81 8.87
C TYR A 58 6.17 -5.26 9.34
N MET A 59 6.96 -6.18 8.76
CA MET A 59 6.74 -7.62 8.86
C MET A 59 6.89 -8.16 10.29
N ASP A 60 7.69 -7.48 11.12
CA ASP A 60 8.03 -7.79 12.52
C ASP A 60 7.47 -6.76 13.51
N PHE A 61 6.61 -5.84 13.04
CA PHE A 61 6.07 -4.77 13.90
C PHE A 61 4.61 -4.46 13.53
N PRO A 62 3.64 -5.18 14.12
CA PRO A 62 2.22 -4.90 13.91
C PRO A 62 1.81 -3.50 14.36
N PHE A 63 0.74 -2.96 13.76
CA PHE A 63 0.10 -1.75 14.30
C PHE A 63 -0.48 -2.01 15.70
N PRO A 64 -0.54 -0.99 16.58
CA PRO A 64 -1.21 -1.10 17.86
C PRO A 64 -2.65 -1.59 17.70
N GLU A 65 -3.11 -2.44 18.63
CA GLU A 65 -4.41 -3.11 18.50
C GLU A 65 -5.59 -2.14 18.41
N ASN A 66 -5.49 -0.98 19.05
CA ASN A 66 -6.52 0.06 19.08
C ASN A 66 -6.54 0.95 17.83
N PHE A 67 -5.60 0.78 16.88
CA PHE A 67 -5.59 1.57 15.66
C PHE A 67 -6.70 1.13 14.70
N PRO A 68 -7.39 2.08 14.02
CA PRO A 68 -8.43 1.75 13.06
C PRO A 68 -7.85 0.98 11.87
N ASN A 69 -8.67 0.18 11.19
CA ASN A 69 -8.22 -0.61 10.04
C ASN A 69 -7.72 0.27 8.90
N TYR A 70 -8.34 1.44 8.70
CA TYR A 70 -7.87 2.47 7.77
C TYR A 70 -7.58 3.73 8.58
N MET A 71 -6.38 4.29 8.41
CA MET A 71 -5.82 5.28 9.32
C MET A 71 -5.72 6.64 8.65
N HIS A 72 -6.05 7.70 9.39
CA HIS A 72 -5.69 9.05 8.99
C HIS A 72 -4.16 9.16 8.90
N ASN A 73 -3.63 10.02 8.02
CA ASN A 73 -2.18 10.22 7.85
C ASN A 73 -1.44 10.44 9.18
N SER A 74 -2.01 11.21 10.11
CA SER A 74 -1.42 11.43 11.44
C SER A 74 -1.26 10.16 12.28
N LYS A 75 -2.17 9.18 12.15
CA LYS A 75 -2.06 7.88 12.84
C LYS A 75 -1.01 6.99 12.20
N LEU A 76 -0.84 7.06 10.89
CA LEU A 76 0.26 6.36 10.24
C LEU A 76 1.61 6.99 10.57
N GLN A 77 1.68 8.31 10.68
CA GLN A 77 2.86 9.02 11.18
C GLN A 77 3.23 8.58 12.60
N GLU A 78 2.24 8.48 13.51
CA GLU A 78 2.44 7.95 14.87
C GLU A 78 3.04 6.54 14.85
N TYR A 79 2.53 5.64 14.00
CA TYR A 79 3.10 4.30 13.84
C TYR A 79 4.55 4.31 13.31
N ILE A 80 4.86 5.20 12.36
CA ILE A 80 6.22 5.34 11.82
C ILE A 80 7.20 5.79 12.93
N GLU A 81 6.77 6.70 13.80
CA GLU A 81 7.53 7.15 14.96
C GLU A 81 7.70 6.04 15.99
N LEU A 82 6.65 5.24 16.24
CA LEU A 82 6.73 4.06 17.11
C LEU A 82 7.75 3.03 16.58
N TYR A 83 7.74 2.75 15.28
CA TYR A 83 8.70 1.83 14.65
C TYR A 83 10.14 2.34 14.79
N ALA A 84 10.38 3.61 14.46
CA ALA A 84 11.70 4.21 14.56
C ALA A 84 12.23 4.22 16.00
N LYS A 85 11.35 4.43 16.98
CA LYS A 85 11.70 4.36 18.41
C LYS A 85 11.95 2.93 18.87
N HIS A 86 11.11 1.98 18.45
CA HIS A 86 11.21 0.58 18.89
C HIS A 86 12.53 -0.06 18.50
N PHE A 87 13.00 0.19 17.28
CA PHE A 87 14.27 -0.32 16.77
C PHE A 87 15.45 0.65 16.94
N ASP A 88 15.29 1.74 17.70
CA ASP A 88 16.32 2.74 17.98
C ASP A 88 17.02 3.29 16.71
N LEU A 89 16.22 3.62 15.69
CA LEU A 89 16.72 3.99 14.36
C LEU A 89 17.13 5.47 14.25
N LEU A 90 16.60 6.33 15.13
CA LEU A 90 16.78 7.79 15.04
C LEU A 90 18.24 8.22 15.13
N LYS A 91 19.09 7.47 15.85
CA LYS A 91 20.51 7.78 16.01
C LYS A 91 21.33 7.69 14.72
N TYR A 92 20.81 7.00 13.69
CA TYR A 92 21.46 6.86 12.39
C TYR A 92 21.01 7.92 11.37
N ILE A 93 20.11 8.84 11.76
CA ILE A 93 19.51 9.81 10.86
C ILE A 93 20.10 11.19 11.10
N GLN A 94 20.63 11.79 10.04
CA GLN A 94 21.09 13.17 10.02
C GLN A 94 20.07 14.02 9.27
N PHE A 95 19.36 14.86 10.02
CA PHE A 95 18.35 15.78 9.49
C PHE A 95 18.95 17.02 8.85
N LYS A 96 18.18 17.69 7.99
CA LYS A 96 18.55 18.93 7.28
C LYS A 96 19.82 18.81 6.43
N LYS A 97 20.13 17.61 5.93
CA LYS A 97 21.26 17.39 5.02
C LYS A 97 20.78 17.08 3.61
N HIS A 98 21.37 17.79 2.64
CA HIS A 98 21.30 17.44 1.23
C HIS A 98 22.50 16.56 0.89
N SER A 99 22.31 15.58 0.01
CA SER A 99 23.37 14.74 -0.52
C SER A 99 23.29 14.78 -2.05
N ASP A 100 24.33 15.32 -2.68
CA ASP A 100 24.55 15.16 -4.13
C ASP A 100 25.50 13.99 -4.34
N PHE A 101 25.26 13.20 -5.40
CA PHE A 101 25.97 11.95 -5.66
C PHE A 101 26.75 12.02 -6.97
N HIS A 102 28.06 11.76 -6.92
CA HIS A 102 28.88 11.50 -8.12
C HIS A 102 28.98 9.98 -8.39
N VAL A 103 28.88 9.58 -9.66
CA VAL A 103 28.89 8.17 -10.09
C VAL A 103 30.34 7.69 -10.24
N SER A 104 30.95 7.09 -9.20
CA SER A 104 32.32 6.55 -9.25
C SER A 104 32.48 5.13 -8.68
N GLY A 105 31.41 4.51 -8.15
CA GLY A 105 31.47 3.15 -7.57
C GLY A 105 31.88 3.10 -6.09
N GLN A 106 32.30 4.24 -5.52
CA GLN A 106 32.22 4.58 -4.10
C GLN A 106 31.49 5.92 -4.04
N TRP A 107 30.52 6.08 -3.15
CA TRP A 107 29.69 7.28 -3.17
C TRP A 107 30.27 8.30 -2.21
N ASP A 108 30.97 9.30 -2.77
CA ASP A 108 31.32 10.52 -2.05
C ASP A 108 30.04 11.31 -1.83
N VAL A 109 29.53 11.24 -0.60
CA VAL A 109 28.37 12.01 -0.19
C VAL A 109 28.86 13.32 0.37
N GLU A 110 28.67 14.38 -0.42
CA GLU A 110 28.89 15.74 0.04
C GLU A 110 27.73 16.13 0.95
N THR A 111 28.05 16.43 2.21
CA THR A 111 27.09 16.99 3.15
C THR A 111 27.53 18.39 3.55
N GLN A 112 26.59 19.33 3.52
CA GLN A 112 26.83 20.68 4.03
C GLN A 112 26.53 20.71 5.53
N LYS A 113 27.54 21.01 6.35
CA LYS A 113 27.40 21.25 7.79
C LYS A 113 28.07 22.57 8.13
N ASP A 114 27.31 23.50 8.74
CA ASP A 114 27.80 24.82 9.18
C ASP A 114 28.55 25.63 8.10
N GLY A 115 28.14 25.50 6.83
CA GLY A 115 28.75 26.19 5.70
C GLY A 115 30.04 25.56 5.16
N LYS A 116 30.52 24.44 5.72
CA LYS A 116 31.60 23.63 5.15
C LYS A 116 31.05 22.39 4.44
N LEU A 117 31.66 22.09 3.29
CA LEU A 117 31.43 20.86 2.54
C LEU A 117 32.26 19.75 3.19
N GLU A 118 31.63 18.71 3.72
CA GLU A 118 32.29 17.47 4.15
C GLU A 118 31.96 16.38 3.14
N SER A 119 32.98 15.76 2.55
CA SER A 119 32.80 14.57 1.72
C SER A 119 33.02 13.33 2.57
N ILE A 120 32.02 12.45 2.64
CA ILE A 120 32.07 11.17 3.34
C ILE A 120 31.88 10.07 2.30
N THR A 121 32.86 9.18 2.19
CA THR A 121 32.80 8.05 1.26
C THR A 121 32.02 6.89 1.89
N PHE A 122 31.08 6.31 1.14
CA PHE A 122 30.30 5.14 1.53
C PHE A 122 30.53 3.95 0.58
N ASP A 123 30.56 2.74 1.12
CA ASP A 123 30.72 1.49 0.36
C ASP A 123 29.49 1.14 -0.50
N ALA A 124 28.31 1.52 -0.03
CA ALA A 124 27.04 1.29 -0.72
C ALA A 124 26.04 2.42 -0.42
N VAL A 125 25.09 2.63 -1.33
CA VAL A 125 24.02 3.62 -1.17
C VAL A 125 22.66 3.00 -1.46
N MET A 126 21.70 3.27 -0.57
CA MET A 126 20.30 2.90 -0.73
C MET A 126 19.44 4.15 -0.95
N VAL A 127 18.95 4.34 -2.18
CA VAL A 127 18.13 5.52 -2.53
C VAL A 127 16.69 5.32 -2.08
N CYS A 128 16.26 6.15 -1.12
CA CYS A 128 14.94 6.04 -0.48
C CYS A 128 14.07 7.30 -0.66
N SER A 129 14.29 8.07 -1.73
CA SER A 129 13.68 9.39 -1.98
C SER A 129 12.19 9.35 -2.38
N GLY A 130 11.68 8.18 -2.75
CA GLY A 130 10.29 8.01 -3.20
C GLY A 130 10.02 8.61 -4.58
N HIS A 131 8.82 8.36 -5.13
CA HIS A 131 8.48 8.73 -6.51
C HIS A 131 7.22 9.63 -6.63
N HIS A 132 6.53 9.92 -5.53
CA HIS A 132 5.35 10.81 -5.50
C HIS A 132 5.70 12.27 -5.15
N VAL A 133 6.87 12.72 -5.59
CA VAL A 133 7.43 14.04 -5.26
C VAL A 133 7.16 15.04 -6.37
N TYR A 134 7.64 14.72 -7.57
CA TYR A 134 7.60 15.61 -8.72
C TYR A 134 6.26 15.45 -9.46
N PRO A 135 5.47 16.53 -9.62
CA PRO A 135 4.16 16.44 -10.23
C PRO A 135 4.28 16.25 -11.75
N SER A 136 3.41 15.41 -12.33
CA SER A 136 3.24 15.32 -13.78
C SER A 136 2.13 16.28 -14.20
N ILE A 137 2.48 17.36 -14.90
CA ILE A 137 1.54 18.39 -15.35
C ILE A 137 1.68 18.55 -16.87
N PRO A 138 0.93 17.79 -17.68
CA PRO A 138 1.05 17.81 -19.13
C PRO A 138 0.29 19.01 -19.72
N VAL A 139 0.80 20.23 -19.52
CA VAL A 139 0.16 21.47 -19.99
C VAL A 139 -0.14 21.45 -21.49
N ASP A 140 0.76 20.88 -22.29
CA ASP A 140 0.62 20.78 -23.75
C ASP A 140 -0.50 19.82 -24.20
N SER A 141 -0.99 18.97 -23.30
CA SER A 141 -2.10 18.04 -23.58
C SER A 141 -3.48 18.67 -23.43
N PHE A 142 -3.58 19.95 -23.05
CA PHE A 142 -4.84 20.66 -22.87
C PHE A 142 -4.92 21.90 -23.78
N PRO A 143 -5.40 21.75 -25.04
CA PRO A 143 -5.53 22.86 -25.96
C PRO A 143 -6.41 23.99 -25.40
N GLY A 144 -5.92 25.22 -25.42
CA GLY A 144 -6.65 26.39 -24.92
C GLY A 144 -6.49 26.65 -23.42
N LEU A 145 -5.68 25.86 -22.70
CA LEU A 145 -5.40 26.08 -21.28
C LEU A 145 -4.81 27.47 -21.01
N GLU A 146 -4.03 28.01 -21.95
CA GLU A 146 -3.45 29.35 -21.90
C GLU A 146 -4.50 30.48 -21.87
N LYS A 147 -5.73 30.20 -22.33
CA LYS A 147 -6.86 31.14 -22.34
C LYS A 147 -7.70 31.05 -21.06
N PHE A 148 -7.44 30.05 -20.21
CA PHE A 148 -8.21 29.85 -18.98
C PHE A 148 -7.89 30.94 -17.96
N GLN A 149 -8.91 31.73 -17.60
CA GLN A 149 -8.77 32.84 -16.64
C GLN A 149 -8.93 32.40 -15.16
N GLY A 150 -9.26 31.13 -14.92
CA GLY A 150 -9.37 30.58 -13.57
C GLY A 150 -8.03 30.09 -13.02
N ALA A 151 -8.01 29.75 -11.73
CA ALA A 151 -6.85 29.11 -11.13
C ALA A 151 -6.85 27.60 -11.42
N PHE A 152 -5.69 27.05 -11.74
CA PHE A 152 -5.46 25.60 -11.81
C PHE A 152 -4.16 25.26 -11.08
N PHE A 153 -4.09 24.04 -10.53
CA PHE A 153 -2.93 23.52 -9.83
C PHE A 153 -2.99 21.99 -9.80
N HIS A 154 -1.86 21.33 -9.56
CA HIS A 154 -1.79 19.87 -9.42
C HIS A 154 -2.23 19.41 -8.02
N SER A 155 -2.71 18.17 -7.89
CA SER A 155 -3.15 17.59 -6.60
C SER A 155 -2.15 17.74 -5.45
N ARG A 156 -0.86 17.81 -5.74
CA ARG A 156 0.26 18.10 -4.80
C ARG A 156 0.06 19.38 -3.99
N GLU A 157 -0.57 20.39 -4.59
CA GLU A 157 -0.82 21.72 -3.98
C GLU A 157 -2.14 21.77 -3.19
N TYR A 158 -3.00 20.77 -3.32
CA TYR A 158 -4.25 20.70 -2.57
C TYR A 158 -3.99 20.38 -1.08
N LYS A 159 -4.70 21.05 -0.19
CA LYS A 159 -4.56 20.88 1.28
C LYS A 159 -5.88 20.71 2.03
N GLY A 160 -6.95 21.31 1.53
CA GLY A 160 -8.27 21.24 2.12
C GLY A 160 -9.30 21.99 1.26
N PRO A 161 -10.60 21.81 1.56
CA PRO A 161 -11.70 22.27 0.72
C PRO A 161 -12.07 23.75 0.94
N GLU A 162 -11.53 24.41 1.96
CA GLU A 162 -12.02 25.69 2.47
C GLU A 162 -12.01 26.81 1.42
N LYS A 163 -10.98 26.82 0.56
CA LYS A 163 -10.80 27.82 -0.51
C LYS A 163 -11.78 27.65 -1.68
N PHE A 164 -12.52 26.54 -1.73
CA PHE A 164 -13.39 26.17 -2.85
C PHE A 164 -14.87 26.35 -2.56
N ARG A 165 -15.23 26.93 -1.40
CA ARG A 165 -16.62 27.18 -1.03
C ARG A 165 -17.37 27.96 -2.12
N GLY A 166 -18.47 27.39 -2.61
CA GLY A 166 -19.30 27.98 -3.65
C GLY A 166 -18.64 28.13 -5.03
N LYS A 167 -17.45 27.52 -5.25
CA LYS A 167 -16.77 27.52 -6.55
C LYS A 167 -17.29 26.36 -7.42
N LYS A 168 -17.11 26.49 -8.74
CA LYS A 168 -17.23 25.37 -9.68
C LYS A 168 -15.83 24.78 -9.89
N VAL A 169 -15.67 23.49 -9.64
CA VAL A 169 -14.36 22.82 -9.71
C VAL A 169 -14.40 21.68 -10.72
N LEU A 170 -13.39 21.62 -11.57
CA LEU A 170 -13.11 20.49 -12.44
C LEU A 170 -11.87 19.77 -11.91
N VAL A 171 -12.01 18.48 -11.60
CA VAL A 171 -10.90 17.60 -11.25
C VAL A 171 -10.53 16.77 -12.49
N ILE A 172 -9.27 16.84 -12.90
CA ILE A 172 -8.76 16.09 -14.06
C ILE A 172 -8.04 14.84 -13.55
N GLY A 173 -8.55 13.67 -13.94
CA GLY A 173 -8.01 12.36 -13.56
C GLY A 173 -8.86 11.64 -12.51
N LEU A 174 -9.13 10.37 -12.76
CA LEU A 174 -9.87 9.45 -11.88
C LEU A 174 -8.92 8.52 -11.10
N GLY A 175 -7.80 9.07 -10.63
CA GLY A 175 -6.93 8.39 -9.67
C GLY A 175 -7.44 8.56 -8.24
N ASN A 176 -6.85 7.86 -7.27
CA ASN A 176 -7.26 7.94 -5.86
C ASN A 176 -7.29 9.39 -5.34
N SER A 177 -6.24 10.18 -5.63
CA SER A 177 -6.21 11.61 -5.25
C SER A 177 -7.32 12.42 -5.92
N GLY A 178 -7.59 12.20 -7.20
CA GLY A 178 -8.66 12.91 -7.92
C GLY A 178 -10.03 12.61 -7.32
N SER A 179 -10.31 11.34 -7.05
CA SER A 179 -11.56 10.89 -6.44
C SER A 179 -11.75 11.45 -5.03
N ASP A 180 -10.75 11.35 -4.16
CA ASP A 180 -10.83 11.85 -2.78
C ASP A 180 -11.02 13.38 -2.76
N ILE A 181 -10.25 14.14 -3.55
CA ILE A 181 -10.39 15.59 -3.66
C ILE A 181 -11.77 15.97 -4.20
N ALA A 182 -12.26 15.30 -5.25
CA ALA A 182 -13.57 15.59 -5.82
C ALA A 182 -14.71 15.35 -4.81
N VAL A 183 -14.65 14.23 -4.07
CA VAL A 183 -15.63 13.90 -3.03
C VAL A 183 -15.55 14.90 -1.88
N GLU A 184 -14.37 15.26 -1.39
CA GLU A 184 -14.23 16.27 -0.33
C GLU A 184 -14.79 17.63 -0.78
N LEU A 185 -14.42 18.08 -1.97
CA LEU A 185 -14.93 19.34 -2.53
C LEU A 185 -16.43 19.35 -2.75
N SER A 186 -17.06 18.20 -3.03
CA SER A 186 -18.51 18.12 -3.26
C SER A 186 -19.35 18.57 -2.05
N HIS A 187 -18.76 18.57 -0.85
CA HIS A 187 -19.42 19.04 0.37
C HIS A 187 -19.44 20.57 0.52
N THR A 188 -18.65 21.30 -0.28
CA THR A 188 -18.42 22.75 -0.09
C THR A 188 -18.52 23.58 -1.37
N ALA A 189 -18.12 23.02 -2.51
CA ALA A 189 -18.18 23.65 -3.81
C ALA A 189 -19.63 23.70 -4.32
N SER A 190 -19.93 24.65 -5.21
CA SER A 190 -21.27 24.72 -5.82
C SER A 190 -21.49 23.60 -6.85
N GLN A 191 -20.40 23.14 -7.48
CA GLN A 191 -20.42 22.08 -8.47
C GLN A 191 -19.02 21.47 -8.58
N VAL A 192 -18.96 20.14 -8.66
CA VAL A 192 -17.71 19.39 -8.89
C VAL A 192 -17.93 18.43 -10.06
N CYS A 193 -17.01 18.44 -11.01
CA CYS A 193 -16.97 17.49 -12.12
C CYS A 193 -15.64 16.75 -12.11
N ILE A 194 -15.64 15.45 -12.45
CA ILE A 194 -14.42 14.67 -12.68
C ILE A 194 -14.31 14.38 -14.18
N SER A 195 -13.17 14.72 -14.78
CA SER A 195 -12.82 14.31 -16.14
C SER A 195 -11.93 13.08 -16.08
N SER A 196 -12.35 12.01 -16.77
CA SER A 196 -11.62 10.74 -16.85
C SER A 196 -11.34 10.38 -18.30
N ARG A 197 -10.11 9.95 -18.59
CA ARG A 197 -9.71 9.50 -19.94
C ARG A 197 -10.23 8.12 -20.27
N SER A 198 -10.13 7.20 -19.31
CA SER A 198 -10.22 5.76 -19.59
C SER A 198 -11.13 5.01 -18.63
N GLY A 199 -11.86 5.67 -17.74
CA GLY A 199 -12.59 5.01 -16.66
C GLY A 199 -11.65 4.40 -15.60
N SER A 200 -12.23 3.83 -14.54
CA SER A 200 -11.50 3.12 -13.48
C SER A 200 -12.45 2.25 -12.67
N TRP A 201 -11.96 1.10 -12.20
CA TRP A 201 -12.66 0.31 -11.20
C TRP A 201 -12.69 1.06 -9.87
N ILE A 202 -13.88 1.22 -9.30
CA ILE A 202 -14.09 1.89 -8.02
C ILE A 202 -14.41 0.83 -6.96
N MET A 203 -13.55 0.78 -5.95
CA MET A 203 -13.67 -0.12 -4.82
C MET A 203 -13.82 0.67 -3.52
N SER A 204 -14.32 0.00 -2.48
CA SER A 204 -14.44 0.59 -1.15
C SER A 204 -13.54 -0.10 -0.16
N ARG A 205 -13.03 0.69 0.79
CA ARG A 205 -12.42 0.24 2.05
C ARG A 205 -13.33 -0.78 2.76
N VAL A 206 -14.63 -0.53 2.76
CA VAL A 206 -15.66 -1.44 3.25
C VAL A 206 -16.03 -2.39 2.12
N TRP A 207 -15.51 -3.61 2.19
CA TRP A 207 -15.76 -4.64 1.18
C TRP A 207 -16.80 -5.66 1.68
N ASP A 208 -16.78 -6.85 1.11
CA ASP A 208 -17.63 -7.98 1.43
C ASP A 208 -17.81 -8.17 2.95
N LYS A 209 -19.07 -8.15 3.40
CA LYS A 209 -19.46 -8.31 4.82
C LYS A 209 -18.83 -7.29 5.77
N GLY A 210 -18.35 -6.16 5.24
CA GLY A 210 -17.71 -5.10 6.02
C GLY A 210 -16.23 -5.33 6.32
N TYR A 211 -15.61 -6.36 5.73
CA TYR A 211 -14.18 -6.60 5.88
C TYR A 211 -13.34 -5.65 5.01
N PRO A 212 -12.08 -5.39 5.38
CA PRO A 212 -11.14 -4.67 4.52
C PRO A 212 -10.93 -5.39 3.18
N TRP A 213 -10.92 -4.63 2.07
CA TRP A 213 -10.88 -5.20 0.71
C TRP A 213 -9.63 -6.03 0.43
N ASP A 214 -8.46 -5.52 0.85
CA ASP A 214 -7.15 -6.09 0.61
C ASP A 214 -6.93 -7.38 1.41
N MET A 215 -7.47 -7.45 2.63
CA MET A 215 -7.47 -8.70 3.41
C MET A 215 -8.25 -9.85 2.74
N LEU A 216 -9.17 -9.54 1.83
CA LEU A 216 -9.97 -10.54 1.11
C LEU A 216 -9.54 -10.79 -0.34
N ILE A 217 -8.92 -9.79 -0.98
CA ILE A 217 -8.51 -9.85 -2.38
C ILE A 217 -7.06 -10.33 -2.49
N ILE A 218 -6.16 -9.84 -1.63
CA ILE A 218 -4.74 -10.18 -1.66
C ILE A 218 -4.52 -11.44 -0.81
N THR A 219 -4.80 -12.59 -1.41
CA THR A 219 -4.59 -13.91 -0.79
C THR A 219 -3.85 -14.83 -1.77
N ARG A 220 -3.03 -15.75 -1.24
CA ARG A 220 -2.28 -16.69 -2.09
C ARG A 220 -3.21 -17.57 -2.93
N PHE A 221 -4.37 -17.96 -2.38
CA PHE A 221 -5.37 -18.71 -3.12
C PHE A 221 -5.98 -17.93 -4.30
N GLU A 222 -6.28 -16.63 -4.15
CA GLU A 222 -6.84 -15.85 -5.26
C GLU A 222 -5.78 -15.59 -6.35
N SER A 223 -4.50 -15.41 -5.97
CA SER A 223 -3.38 -15.37 -6.91
C SER A 223 -3.22 -16.72 -7.64
N PHE A 224 -3.24 -17.84 -6.91
CA PHE A 224 -3.23 -19.17 -7.52
C PHE A 224 -4.39 -19.37 -8.51
N LEU A 225 -5.61 -18.95 -8.17
CA LEU A 225 -6.76 -19.06 -9.09
C LEU A 225 -6.57 -18.21 -10.34
N LYS A 226 -6.03 -17.00 -10.21
CA LYS A 226 -5.74 -16.11 -11.34
C LYS A 226 -4.73 -16.75 -12.29
N ASP A 227 -3.71 -17.42 -11.75
CA ASP A 227 -2.61 -18.03 -12.51
C ASP A 227 -2.98 -19.41 -13.09
N ALA A 228 -3.83 -20.18 -12.38
CA ALA A 228 -4.23 -21.53 -12.79
C ALA A 228 -5.41 -21.56 -13.78
N LEU A 229 -6.23 -20.51 -13.83
CA LEU A 229 -7.38 -20.43 -14.74
C LEU A 229 -6.99 -19.77 -16.07
N PRO A 230 -7.62 -20.18 -17.20
CA PRO A 230 -7.50 -19.44 -18.46
C PRO A 230 -7.87 -17.97 -18.27
N THR A 231 -7.12 -17.06 -18.91
CA THR A 231 -7.29 -15.60 -18.77
C THR A 231 -8.73 -15.13 -18.94
N ALA A 232 -9.46 -15.68 -19.92
CA ALA A 232 -10.87 -15.33 -20.14
C ALA A 232 -11.78 -15.62 -18.92
N ILE A 233 -11.51 -16.68 -18.17
CA ILE A 233 -12.29 -17.07 -16.99
C ILE A 233 -11.89 -16.22 -15.79
N SER A 234 -10.58 -16.02 -15.56
CA SER A 234 -10.10 -15.18 -14.46
C SER A 234 -10.52 -13.72 -14.63
N ASP A 235 -10.45 -13.19 -15.86
CA ASP A 235 -10.95 -11.87 -16.23
C ASP A 235 -12.46 -11.73 -16.00
N TRP A 236 -13.24 -12.72 -16.44
CA TRP A 236 -14.69 -12.73 -16.22
C TRP A 236 -15.03 -12.75 -14.72
N LEU A 237 -14.34 -13.57 -13.92
CA LEU A 237 -14.51 -13.62 -12.47
C LEU A 237 -14.16 -12.28 -11.82
N TYR A 238 -13.07 -11.65 -12.25
CA TYR A 238 -12.64 -10.35 -11.77
C TYR A 238 -13.67 -9.26 -12.08
N VAL A 239 -14.12 -9.13 -13.33
CA VAL A 239 -15.15 -8.15 -13.73
C VAL A 239 -16.44 -8.37 -12.96
N ARG A 240 -16.85 -9.63 -12.79
CA ARG A 240 -18.04 -9.97 -12.00
C ARG A 240 -17.89 -9.57 -10.54
N LYS A 241 -16.71 -9.75 -9.94
CA LYS A 241 -16.39 -9.35 -8.57
C LYS A 241 -16.43 -7.83 -8.42
N MET A 242 -15.82 -7.09 -9.35
CA MET A 242 -15.81 -5.62 -9.34
C MET A 242 -17.21 -5.01 -9.52
N ASN A 243 -18.05 -5.62 -10.36
CA ASN A 243 -19.42 -5.15 -10.58
C ASN A 243 -20.43 -5.61 -9.53
N ARG A 244 -19.99 -6.29 -8.46
CA ARG A 244 -20.91 -6.82 -7.44
C ARG A 244 -21.53 -5.74 -6.57
N TRP A 245 -20.79 -4.66 -6.29
CA TRP A 245 -21.28 -3.57 -5.46
C TRP A 245 -22.14 -2.58 -6.25
N PHE A 246 -21.67 -2.16 -7.43
CA PHE A 246 -22.49 -1.47 -8.42
C PHE A 246 -21.98 -1.74 -9.84
N ARG A 247 -22.88 -1.62 -10.83
CA ARG A 247 -22.55 -1.82 -12.25
C ARG A 247 -21.82 -0.59 -12.79
N HIS A 248 -20.51 -0.71 -13.01
CA HIS A 248 -19.65 0.39 -13.43
C HIS A 248 -20.02 0.96 -14.80
N GLU A 249 -20.57 0.12 -15.68
CA GLU A 249 -21.06 0.50 -17.01
C GLU A 249 -22.14 1.59 -16.92
N ASN A 250 -23.06 1.51 -15.95
CA ASN A 250 -24.13 2.50 -15.76
C ASN A 250 -23.61 3.91 -15.46
N TYR A 251 -22.34 4.03 -15.04
CA TYR A 251 -21.72 5.27 -14.64
C TYR A 251 -20.57 5.68 -15.57
N GLY A 252 -20.35 4.96 -16.68
CA GLY A 252 -19.23 5.21 -17.59
C GLY A 252 -17.86 4.96 -16.95
N LEU A 253 -17.80 4.12 -15.91
CA LEU A 253 -16.57 3.87 -15.15
C LEU A 253 -15.79 2.65 -15.64
N MET A 254 -16.36 1.84 -16.54
CA MET A 254 -15.68 0.67 -17.10
C MET A 254 -14.33 1.07 -17.71
N PRO A 255 -13.21 0.48 -17.25
CA PRO A 255 -11.90 0.86 -17.77
C PRO A 255 -11.69 0.33 -19.18
N VAL A 256 -11.17 1.19 -20.08
CA VAL A 256 -10.93 0.85 -21.50
C VAL A 256 -9.97 -0.33 -21.66
N ASN A 257 -8.96 -0.43 -20.80
CA ASN A 257 -7.96 -1.51 -20.85
C ASN A 257 -8.35 -2.75 -20.01
N GLY A 258 -9.52 -2.74 -19.38
CA GLY A 258 -10.10 -3.83 -18.57
C GLY A 258 -9.27 -4.28 -17.36
N PHE A 259 -8.13 -4.91 -17.67
CA PHE A 259 -7.28 -5.74 -16.80
C PHE A 259 -5.79 -5.40 -16.88
N GLY A 260 -5.36 -4.67 -17.92
CA GLY A 260 -3.94 -4.42 -18.18
C GLY A 260 -3.30 -3.54 -17.10
N GLN A 261 -2.12 -3.95 -16.63
CA GLN A 261 -1.22 -3.04 -15.90
C GLN A 261 -0.86 -1.89 -16.85
N THR A 262 -1.43 -0.71 -16.62
CA THR A 262 -1.25 0.44 -17.51
C THR A 262 -0.01 1.25 -17.16
N ASP A 263 0.48 1.11 -15.93
CA ASP A 263 1.58 1.91 -15.42
C ASP A 263 2.83 1.03 -15.30
N THR A 264 3.97 1.57 -15.73
CA THR A 264 5.27 0.88 -15.80
C THR A 264 5.80 0.36 -14.45
N LEU A 265 5.23 0.82 -13.33
CA LEU A 265 5.63 0.41 -11.97
C LEU A 265 4.65 -0.57 -11.31
N GLN A 266 3.53 -0.90 -11.94
CA GLN A 266 2.58 -1.87 -11.38
C GLN A 266 3.13 -3.29 -11.48
N THR A 267 3.07 -4.06 -10.39
CA THR A 267 3.48 -5.46 -10.34
C THR A 267 2.49 -6.27 -9.49
N ASP A 268 2.47 -7.59 -9.67
CA ASP A 268 1.71 -8.48 -8.80
C ASP A 268 2.42 -8.62 -7.45
N TYR A 269 1.74 -8.22 -6.38
CA TYR A 269 2.33 -8.16 -5.05
C TYR A 269 2.85 -9.52 -4.56
N ILE A 270 2.05 -10.59 -4.71
CA ILE A 270 2.43 -11.90 -4.16
C ILE A 270 3.57 -12.48 -4.98
N ALA A 271 3.52 -12.38 -6.32
CA ALA A 271 4.59 -12.85 -7.19
C ALA A 271 5.92 -12.14 -6.88
N TYR A 272 5.89 -10.80 -6.80
CA TYR A 272 7.09 -10.00 -6.50
C TYR A 272 7.67 -10.32 -5.12
N MET A 273 6.82 -10.41 -4.09
CA MET A 273 7.26 -10.74 -2.74
C MET A 273 7.79 -12.17 -2.64
N ASP A 274 7.19 -13.12 -3.36
CA ASP A 274 7.67 -14.50 -3.41
C ASP A 274 9.01 -14.62 -4.14
N GLU A 275 9.24 -13.85 -5.20
CA GLU A 275 10.53 -13.78 -5.89
C GLU A 275 11.62 -13.26 -4.94
N LEU A 276 11.40 -12.10 -4.33
CA LEU A 276 12.35 -11.51 -3.37
C LEU A 276 12.61 -12.42 -2.18
N SER A 277 11.56 -13.00 -1.59
CA SER A 277 11.70 -13.88 -0.43
C SER A 277 12.36 -15.22 -0.78
N SER A 278 12.29 -15.67 -2.04
CA SER A 278 13.04 -16.83 -2.50
C SER A 278 14.54 -16.52 -2.59
N ASN A 279 14.90 -15.32 -3.05
CA ASN A 279 16.31 -14.91 -3.19
C ASN A 279 17.06 -14.79 -1.86
N ILE A 280 16.34 -14.68 -0.74
CA ILE A 280 16.92 -14.58 0.61
C ILE A 280 16.48 -15.73 1.54
N ASP A 281 15.93 -16.82 0.97
CA ASP A 281 15.53 -18.03 1.70
C ASP A 281 14.52 -17.81 2.85
N VAL A 282 13.62 -16.82 2.73
CA VAL A 282 12.54 -16.55 3.71
C VAL A 282 11.14 -16.92 3.19
N LYS A 283 11.00 -17.36 1.93
CA LYS A 283 9.72 -17.75 1.35
C LYS A 283 9.10 -18.93 2.12
N PRO A 284 7.87 -18.80 2.66
CA PRO A 284 7.25 -19.88 3.42
C PRO A 284 6.95 -21.09 2.52
N ASN A 285 7.45 -22.26 2.89
CA ASN A 285 7.16 -23.51 2.20
C ASN A 285 5.74 -24.00 2.58
N ILE A 286 4.75 -23.65 1.76
CA ILE A 286 3.33 -23.93 2.03
C ILE A 286 3.04 -25.44 2.13
N PRO A 287 3.50 -26.33 1.22
CA PRO A 287 3.31 -27.78 1.36
C PRO A 287 3.88 -28.34 2.66
N LEU A 288 5.09 -27.94 3.06
CA LEU A 288 5.69 -28.36 4.32
C LEU A 288 4.90 -27.82 5.52
N LEU A 289 4.37 -26.61 5.42
CA LEU A 289 3.55 -26.01 6.45
C LEU A 289 2.24 -26.79 6.66
N PHE A 290 1.62 -27.30 5.59
CA PHE A 290 0.45 -28.19 5.70
C PHE A 290 0.74 -29.49 6.46
N LEU A 291 1.98 -29.99 6.42
CA LEU A 291 2.39 -31.19 7.14
C LEU A 291 2.72 -30.90 8.61
N THR A 292 3.27 -29.72 8.91
CA THR A 292 3.84 -29.39 10.23
C THR A 292 2.92 -28.54 11.11
N ASP A 293 2.23 -27.55 10.53
CA ASP A 293 1.23 -26.71 11.20
C ASP A 293 0.06 -26.44 10.22
N PRO A 294 -0.87 -27.39 10.07
CA PRO A 294 -1.95 -27.28 9.09
C PRO A 294 -2.88 -26.10 9.36
N TRP A 295 -3.04 -25.67 10.62
CA TRP A 295 -3.87 -24.52 10.94
C TRP A 295 -3.24 -23.22 10.45
N LEU A 296 -1.93 -23.06 10.66
CA LEU A 296 -1.20 -21.92 10.11
C LEU A 296 -1.18 -21.97 8.58
N ALA A 297 -0.96 -23.12 7.98
CA ALA A 297 -0.97 -23.30 6.52
C ALA A 297 -2.28 -22.83 5.87
N LEU A 298 -3.42 -23.19 6.45
CA LEU A 298 -4.74 -22.74 5.99
C LEU A 298 -4.87 -21.21 6.04
N LYS A 299 -4.36 -20.57 7.10
CA LYS A 299 -4.41 -19.10 7.24
C LYS A 299 -3.46 -18.40 6.28
N VAL A 300 -2.27 -18.95 6.05
CA VAL A 300 -1.28 -18.41 5.13
C VAL A 300 -1.77 -18.50 3.68
N PHE A 301 -2.38 -19.64 3.29
CA PHE A 301 -2.79 -19.87 1.91
C PHE A 301 -4.16 -19.26 1.56
N PHE A 302 -5.19 -19.48 2.39
CA PHE A 302 -6.56 -19.01 2.11
C PHE A 302 -6.90 -17.68 2.77
N GLY A 303 -6.12 -17.25 3.76
CA GLY A 303 -6.31 -15.98 4.45
C GLY A 303 -5.58 -14.82 3.77
N PRO A 304 -5.58 -13.64 4.41
CA PRO A 304 -4.86 -12.47 3.95
C PRO A 304 -3.36 -12.78 3.79
N CYS A 305 -2.75 -12.34 2.69
CA CYS A 305 -1.30 -12.35 2.51
C CYS A 305 -0.65 -11.21 3.33
N SER A 306 -0.77 -11.29 4.66
CA SER A 306 -0.28 -10.28 5.60
C SER A 306 1.26 -10.25 5.64
N PRO A 307 1.90 -9.09 5.89
CA PRO A 307 3.36 -8.96 5.94
C PRO A 307 4.07 -9.94 6.89
N TYR A 308 3.42 -10.36 7.97
CA TYR A 308 3.94 -11.33 8.95
C TYR A 308 4.43 -12.64 8.31
N GLN A 309 3.82 -13.05 7.18
CA GLN A 309 4.18 -14.29 6.48
C GLN A 309 5.63 -14.29 5.98
N PHE A 310 6.21 -13.12 5.71
CA PHE A 310 7.55 -12.97 5.14
C PHE A 310 8.67 -12.94 6.19
N ARG A 311 8.33 -13.03 7.48
CA ARG A 311 9.28 -13.29 8.58
C ARG A 311 8.89 -14.54 9.38
N LEU A 312 8.20 -15.49 8.75
CA LEU A 312 7.78 -16.74 9.38
C LEU A 312 8.91 -17.78 9.47
N THR A 313 9.80 -17.79 8.48
CA THR A 313 10.91 -18.74 8.32
C THR A 313 12.14 -18.01 7.77
N GLY A 314 13.30 -18.68 7.78
CA GLY A 314 14.54 -18.16 7.22
C GLY A 314 15.24 -17.11 8.10
N PRO A 315 16.28 -16.44 7.56
CA PRO A 315 16.97 -15.34 8.22
C PRO A 315 16.01 -14.20 8.61
N GLY A 316 16.26 -13.55 9.75
CA GLY A 316 15.40 -12.45 10.22
C GLY A 316 13.99 -12.86 10.65
N LYS A 317 13.73 -14.17 10.82
CA LYS A 317 12.47 -14.70 11.37
C LYS A 317 12.06 -13.96 12.65
N TRP A 318 10.78 -13.66 12.75
CA TRP A 318 10.17 -13.06 13.94
C TRP A 318 9.33 -14.09 14.69
N ASP A 319 9.63 -14.33 15.97
CA ASP A 319 8.93 -15.34 16.77
C ASP A 319 7.43 -15.04 16.96
N GLY A 320 7.04 -13.75 16.93
CA GLY A 320 5.64 -13.33 16.98
C GLY A 320 4.85 -13.54 15.69
N ALA A 321 5.50 -13.90 14.57
CA ALA A 321 4.87 -13.95 13.25
C ALA A 321 3.68 -14.92 13.21
N ARG A 322 3.85 -16.10 13.80
CA ARG A 322 2.78 -17.11 13.87
C ARG A 322 1.55 -16.57 14.58
N ASP A 323 1.73 -16.03 15.79
CA ASP A 323 0.62 -15.51 16.57
C ASP A 323 -0.06 -14.31 15.89
N ALA A 324 0.72 -13.43 15.27
CA ALA A 324 0.20 -12.30 14.51
C ALA A 324 -0.68 -12.75 13.33
N ILE A 325 -0.29 -13.79 12.60
CA ILE A 325 -1.10 -14.36 11.49
C ILE A 325 -2.40 -14.98 12.00
N LEU A 326 -2.35 -15.66 13.14
CA LEU A 326 -3.52 -16.33 13.70
C LEU A 326 -4.54 -15.35 14.29
N THR A 327 -4.07 -14.24 14.86
CA THR A 327 -4.88 -13.22 15.56
C THR A 327 -5.25 -12.01 14.70
N GLN A 328 -4.74 -11.88 13.46
CA GLN A 328 -4.98 -10.71 12.59
C GLN A 328 -6.47 -10.31 12.46
N TRP A 329 -7.39 -11.30 12.39
CA TRP A 329 -8.83 -11.02 12.32
C TRP A 329 -9.41 -10.50 13.63
N ASP A 330 -8.89 -10.95 14.78
CA ASP A 330 -9.31 -10.46 16.08
C ASP A 330 -8.93 -8.99 16.22
N ARG A 331 -7.71 -8.61 15.79
CA ARG A 331 -7.24 -7.22 15.82
C ARG A 331 -7.98 -6.33 14.83
N THR A 332 -8.36 -6.85 13.67
CA THR A 332 -9.20 -6.15 12.68
C THR A 332 -10.61 -5.89 13.20
N LEU A 333 -11.21 -6.86 13.88
CA LEU A 333 -12.59 -6.76 14.39
C LEU A 333 -12.68 -6.00 15.71
N LYS A 334 -11.63 -6.03 16.54
CA LYS A 334 -11.61 -5.38 17.86
C LYS A 334 -11.97 -3.90 17.80
N VAL A 335 -11.43 -3.19 16.80
CA VAL A 335 -11.59 -1.72 16.70
C VAL A 335 -12.93 -1.28 16.12
N THR A 336 -13.61 -2.15 15.37
CA THR A 336 -14.95 -1.87 14.82
C THR A 336 -16.06 -2.40 15.71
N ARG A 337 -15.76 -3.33 16.63
CA ARG A 337 -16.70 -3.91 17.59
C ARG A 337 -16.68 -3.18 18.94
N THR A 338 -17.01 -1.89 18.93
CA THR A 338 -17.05 -1.04 20.14
C THR A 338 -18.25 -1.32 21.05
N ARG A 339 -19.24 -2.08 20.57
CA ARG A 339 -20.40 -2.53 21.34
C ARG A 339 -20.54 -4.04 21.25
N THR A 340 -20.65 -4.71 22.39
CA THR A 340 -20.93 -6.15 22.44
C THR A 340 -22.42 -6.42 22.24
N VAL A 341 -22.73 -7.54 21.59
CA VAL A 341 -24.10 -8.01 21.35
C VAL A 341 -24.22 -9.39 21.99
N PRO A 342 -25.18 -9.62 22.91
CA PRO A 342 -25.44 -10.94 23.47
C PRO A 342 -25.76 -11.95 22.35
N ASN A 343 -25.34 -13.21 22.51
CA ASN A 343 -25.59 -14.30 21.55
C ASN A 343 -25.00 -14.13 20.14
N SER A 344 -23.92 -13.36 19.96
CA SER A 344 -23.21 -13.36 18.67
C SER A 344 -22.62 -14.75 18.41
N GLN A 345 -23.19 -15.50 17.47
CA GLN A 345 -22.57 -16.73 16.98
C GLN A 345 -21.21 -16.39 16.37
N LYS A 346 -20.17 -17.16 16.74
CA LYS A 346 -18.90 -17.12 16.00
C LYS A 346 -19.22 -17.61 14.59
N CYS A 347 -19.23 -16.72 13.60
CA CYS A 347 -19.36 -17.09 12.20
C CYS A 347 -18.17 -17.98 11.82
N PHE A 348 -18.38 -19.29 11.84
CA PHE A 348 -17.46 -20.22 11.20
C PHE A 348 -17.44 -19.85 9.71
N SER A 349 -16.26 -19.54 9.16
CA SER A 349 -16.17 -19.14 7.76
C SER A 349 -16.37 -20.36 6.86
N PHE A 350 -17.64 -20.68 6.57
CA PHE A 350 -18.05 -21.69 5.59
C PHE A 350 -17.38 -21.47 4.22
N SER A 351 -16.93 -20.24 3.95
CA SER A 351 -16.17 -19.85 2.76
C SER A 351 -14.82 -20.56 2.64
N VAL A 352 -14.12 -20.88 3.73
CA VAL A 352 -12.82 -21.57 3.64
C VAL A 352 -13.03 -23.03 3.26
N LEU A 353 -14.02 -23.69 3.87
CA LEU A 353 -14.44 -25.05 3.51
C LEU A 353 -14.85 -25.14 2.03
N LEU A 354 -15.61 -24.17 1.52
CA LEU A 354 -15.98 -24.12 0.12
C LEU A 354 -14.76 -23.94 -0.79
N LYS A 355 -13.80 -23.08 -0.42
CA LYS A 355 -12.54 -22.89 -1.16
C LYS A 355 -11.67 -24.14 -1.18
N ILE A 356 -11.63 -24.90 -0.09
CA ILE A 356 -10.91 -26.19 -0.02
C ILE A 356 -11.50 -27.18 -1.03
N LEU A 357 -12.83 -27.23 -1.19
CA LEU A 357 -13.49 -28.12 -2.15
C LEU A 357 -13.24 -27.75 -3.63
N VAL A 358 -12.87 -26.50 -3.92
CA VAL A 358 -12.56 -26.04 -5.28
C VAL A 358 -11.23 -26.63 -5.78
N ILE A 359 -10.26 -26.88 -4.90
CA ILE A 359 -8.92 -27.36 -5.29
C ILE A 359 -8.98 -28.78 -5.90
N PRO A 360 -9.61 -29.78 -5.27
CA PRO A 360 -9.75 -31.11 -5.87
C PRO A 360 -10.49 -31.09 -7.22
N LEU A 361 -11.50 -30.22 -7.36
CA LEU A 361 -12.28 -30.08 -8.60
C LEU A 361 -11.42 -29.47 -9.72
N LEU A 362 -10.60 -28.47 -9.42
CA LEU A 362 -9.67 -27.89 -10.38
C LEU A 362 -8.57 -28.86 -10.77
N LEU A 363 -7.99 -29.59 -9.80
CA LEU A 363 -6.98 -30.61 -10.07
C LEU A 363 -7.55 -31.76 -10.91
N ALA A 364 -8.79 -32.19 -10.64
CA ALA A 364 -9.49 -33.18 -11.46
C ALA A 364 -9.76 -32.65 -12.88
N ALA A 365 -10.19 -31.40 -13.02
CA ALA A 365 -10.40 -30.79 -14.34
C ALA A 365 -9.09 -30.67 -15.13
N ILE A 366 -7.99 -30.25 -14.50
CA ILE A 366 -6.66 -30.20 -15.11
C ILE A 366 -6.20 -31.60 -15.51
N PHE A 367 -6.39 -32.61 -14.65
CA PHE A 367 -6.05 -33.99 -14.95
C PHE A 367 -6.85 -34.58 -16.12
N ILE A 368 -8.12 -34.18 -16.29
CA ILE A 368 -8.98 -34.57 -17.42
C ILE A 368 -8.61 -33.85 -18.73
N VAL A 369 -7.99 -32.66 -18.65
CA VAL A 369 -7.57 -31.89 -19.83
C VAL A 369 -6.16 -32.29 -20.29
N LEU A 370 -5.30 -32.74 -19.37
CA LEU A 370 -3.92 -33.16 -19.66
C LEU A 370 -3.77 -34.65 -20.01
N ASN A 371 -4.81 -35.47 -19.81
CA ASN A 371 -4.93 -36.86 -20.29
C ASN A 371 -6.06 -36.96 -21.31
#